data_AF-A0A727YYI0-F1
#
_entry.id   AF-A0A727YYI0-F1
#
_cell.length_a   1.000
_cell.length_b   1.000
_cell.length_c   1.000
_cell.angle_alpha   90.00
_cell.angle_beta   90.00
_cell.angle_gamma   90.00
#
_symmetry.space_group_name_H-M   'P 1'
#
loop_
_entity.id
_entity.type
_entity.pdbx_description
1 polymer ?
#
loop_
_entity_poly.entity_id
_entity_poly.type
_entity_poly.pdbx_seq_one_letter_code
_entity_poly.pdbx_strand_id
1 'polypeptide(L)'
;YYNILGETVICIDTPPETLKTYPDISIKTGTYVCEPLCCLFPERLQISLPGDITFSINLNEIKETLIDMTRNGTLYDWKEQERKAAISARINTGIARAGAPYMDKATKDTIVSKTISATNLKNVIFDETYIQSSITQMAYSCLFKNAILMNMLAEQSCHNLLCLNELTEYVAQQIHNCLFSENLSSLVEIAEIETHHQLLLNHKDDHY
;
A
#
# COMPACT_ATOMS: atom_id res chain seq x y z
N TYR A 1 16.77 -19.52 -3.81
CA TYR A 1 18.04 -19.26 -3.10
C TYR A 1 18.90 -18.36 -3.95
N TYR A 2 19.43 -17.26 -3.41
CA TYR A 2 20.42 -16.44 -4.11
C TYR A 2 21.80 -16.73 -3.55
N ASN A 3 22.80 -16.94 -4.41
CA ASN A 3 24.18 -16.93 -3.97
C ASN A 3 24.72 -15.52 -4.20
N ILE A 4 24.97 -14.77 -3.12
CA ILE A 4 25.56 -13.43 -3.16
C ILE A 4 26.94 -13.56 -2.51
N LEU A 5 28.00 -13.35 -3.31
CA LEU A 5 29.40 -13.40 -2.84
C LEU A 5 29.80 -14.73 -2.15
N GLY A 6 29.19 -15.85 -2.53
CA GLY A 6 29.45 -17.16 -1.92
C GLY A 6 28.48 -17.53 -0.80
N GLU A 7 27.62 -16.61 -0.37
CA GLU A 7 26.63 -16.85 0.67
C GLU A 7 25.24 -17.14 0.11
N THR A 8 24.58 -18.17 0.66
CA THR A 8 23.20 -18.49 0.33
C THR A 8 22.26 -17.56 1.07
N VAL A 9 21.74 -16.56 0.37
CA VAL A 9 20.72 -15.63 0.85
C VAL A 9 19.34 -16.23 0.64
N ILE A 10 18.65 -16.45 1.76
CA ILE A 10 17.29 -17.00 1.84
C ILE A 10 16.23 -15.89 2.02
N CYS A 11 16.63 -14.73 2.52
CA CYS A 11 15.78 -13.59 2.82
C CYS A 11 16.48 -12.29 2.42
N ILE A 12 15.77 -11.37 1.78
CA ILE A 12 16.24 -10.01 1.52
C ILE A 12 15.34 -9.07 2.30
N ASP A 13 15.91 -8.37 3.28
CA ASP A 13 15.18 -7.36 4.04
C ASP A 13 15.10 -6.05 3.22
N THR A 14 13.95 -5.37 3.27
CA THR A 14 13.88 -3.98 2.82
C THR A 14 14.73 -3.08 3.72
N PRO A 15 15.18 -1.92 3.23
CA PRO A 15 15.71 -0.88 4.10
C PRO A 15 14.73 -0.57 5.24
N PRO A 16 15.21 -0.32 6.46
CA PRO A 16 14.35 0.12 7.54
C PRO A 16 13.77 1.49 7.22
N GLU A 17 12.46 1.62 7.41
CA GLU A 17 11.72 2.87 7.31
C GLU A 17 11.08 3.19 8.65
N THR A 18 10.68 4.44 8.86
CA THR A 18 9.94 4.86 10.05
C THR A 18 8.49 5.14 9.68
N LEU A 19 7.56 4.87 10.59
CA LEU A 19 6.18 5.31 10.42
C LEU A 19 6.12 6.85 10.34
N LYS A 20 5.19 7.37 9.54
CA LYS A 20 5.07 8.83 9.30
C LYS A 20 4.61 9.54 10.56
N THR A 21 3.60 8.98 11.23
CA THR A 21 3.08 9.54 12.49
C THR A 21 3.90 9.11 13.71
N TYR A 22 4.65 8.00 13.61
CA TYR A 22 5.41 7.39 14.71
C TYR A 22 6.87 7.17 14.31
N PRO A 23 7.68 8.25 14.24
CA PRO A 23 9.06 8.18 13.74
C PRO A 23 9.99 7.31 14.60
N ASP A 24 9.59 7.03 15.82
CA ASP A 24 10.24 6.17 16.80
C ASP A 24 9.97 4.66 16.57
N ILE A 25 8.98 4.33 15.73
CA ILE A 25 8.69 2.98 15.27
C ILE A 25 9.37 2.75 13.93
N SER A 26 10.32 1.79 13.89
CA SER A 26 10.95 1.35 12.66
C SER A 26 10.33 0.05 12.14
N ILE A 27 10.15 -0.01 10.82
CA ILE A 27 9.55 -1.14 10.12
C ILE A 27 10.45 -1.59 8.97
N LYS A 28 10.44 -2.90 8.70
CA LYS A 28 10.98 -3.48 7.47
C LYS A 28 10.29 -4.79 7.13
N THR A 29 10.27 -5.18 5.86
CA THR A 29 9.81 -6.51 5.45
C THR A 29 10.97 -7.42 5.12
N GLY A 30 10.86 -8.69 5.52
CA GLY A 30 11.72 -9.77 5.04
C GLY A 30 11.06 -10.43 3.83
N THR A 31 11.73 -10.38 2.68
CA THR A 31 11.23 -10.95 1.43
C THR A 31 11.90 -12.27 1.10
N TYR A 32 11.12 -13.22 0.60
CA TYR A 32 11.56 -14.58 0.30
C TYR A 32 11.13 -14.97 -1.11
N VAL A 33 11.87 -15.88 -1.74
CA VAL A 33 11.49 -16.41 -3.06
C VAL A 33 10.18 -17.19 -2.92
N CYS A 34 9.14 -16.73 -3.62
CA CYS A 34 7.88 -17.43 -3.74
C CYS A 34 7.72 -17.92 -5.18
N GLU A 35 8.09 -19.18 -5.43
CA GLU A 35 8.03 -19.78 -6.77
C GLU A 35 6.63 -19.76 -7.38
N PRO A 36 5.53 -20.10 -6.66
CA PRO A 36 4.20 -20.08 -7.27
C PRO A 36 3.73 -18.70 -7.71
N LEU A 37 4.17 -17.64 -7.01
CA LEU A 37 3.84 -16.25 -7.34
C LEU A 37 4.87 -15.59 -8.26
N CYS A 38 5.97 -16.29 -8.57
CA CYS A 38 7.09 -15.80 -9.38
C CYS A 38 7.67 -14.46 -8.89
N CYS A 39 7.77 -14.24 -7.58
CA CYS A 39 8.23 -12.98 -7.01
C CYS A 39 9.02 -13.15 -5.69
N LEU A 40 9.66 -12.07 -5.24
CA LEU A 40 10.15 -11.93 -3.87
C LEU A 40 9.00 -11.46 -2.98
N PHE A 41 8.36 -12.38 -2.27
CA PHE A 41 7.16 -12.08 -1.47
C PHE A 41 7.54 -11.61 -0.06
N PRO A 42 6.94 -10.52 0.47
CA PRO A 42 7.15 -10.10 1.85
C PRO A 42 6.41 -11.06 2.80
N GLU A 43 7.14 -12.00 3.40
CA GLU A 43 6.55 -13.01 4.31
C GLU A 43 6.56 -12.58 5.77
N ARG A 44 7.33 -11.54 6.10
CA ARG A 44 7.51 -11.09 7.48
C ARG A 44 7.55 -9.58 7.53
N LEU A 45 6.74 -8.98 8.41
CA LEU A 45 6.90 -7.60 8.83
C LEU A 45 7.66 -7.58 10.17
N GLN A 46 8.80 -6.93 10.22
CA GLN A 46 9.52 -6.67 11.46
C GLN A 46 9.19 -5.26 11.95
N ILE A 47 8.87 -5.14 13.23
CA ILE A 47 8.59 -3.87 13.91
C ILE A 47 9.57 -3.75 15.06
N SER A 48 10.28 -2.63 15.10
CA SER A 48 11.22 -2.25 16.14
C SER A 48 10.72 -0.98 16.83
N LEU A 49 10.58 -1.07 18.15
CA LEU A 49 10.13 0.00 19.03
C LEU A 49 11.32 0.60 19.80
N PRO A 50 11.15 1.76 20.44
CA PRO A 50 12.15 2.30 21.36
C PRO A 50 12.53 1.30 22.45
N GLY A 51 13.81 1.28 22.84
CA GLY A 51 14.31 0.39 23.89
C GLY A 51 14.63 -1.04 23.40
N ASP A 52 15.03 -1.18 22.13
CA ASP A 52 15.47 -2.44 21.50
C ASP A 52 14.41 -3.57 21.46
N ILE A 53 13.14 -3.24 21.69
CA ILE A 53 12.04 -4.19 21.56
C ILE A 53 11.77 -4.41 20.08
N THR A 54 11.98 -5.63 19.61
CA THR A 54 11.72 -6.02 18.22
C THR A 54 10.87 -7.27 18.19
N PHE A 55 9.83 -7.26 17.35
CA PHE A 55 9.00 -8.43 17.09
C PHE A 55 8.69 -8.53 15.61
N SER A 56 8.16 -9.68 15.20
CA SER A 56 7.84 -9.96 13.81
C SER A 56 6.43 -10.49 13.67
N ILE A 57 5.75 -10.04 12.62
CA ILE A 57 4.43 -10.49 12.22
C ILE A 57 4.60 -11.31 10.94
N ASN A 58 4.03 -12.50 10.94
CA ASN A 58 4.05 -13.40 9.79
C ASN A 58 2.92 -13.01 8.82
N LEU A 59 3.26 -12.86 7.54
CA LEU A 59 2.35 -12.48 6.45
C LEU A 59 1.98 -13.68 5.54
N ASN A 60 2.34 -14.90 5.94
CA ASN A 60 2.09 -16.13 5.17
C ASN A 60 0.63 -16.38 4.86
N GLU A 61 -0.31 -15.92 5.70
CA GLU A 61 -1.75 -16.09 5.40
C GLU A 61 -2.12 -15.42 4.05
N ILE A 62 -1.53 -14.25 3.77
CA ILE A 62 -1.74 -13.53 2.51
C ILE A 62 -1.08 -14.30 1.37
N LYS A 63 0.16 -14.77 1.58
CA LYS A 63 0.91 -15.56 0.60
C LYS A 63 0.14 -16.82 0.19
N GLU A 64 -0.31 -17.62 1.16
CA GLU A 64 -1.04 -18.86 0.90
C GLU A 64 -2.36 -18.60 0.19
N THR A 65 -3.08 -17.52 0.55
CA THR A 65 -4.29 -17.10 -0.17
C THR A 65 -4.00 -16.87 -1.66
N LEU A 66 -2.92 -16.15 -1.98
CA LEU A 66 -2.54 -15.87 -3.38
C LEU A 66 -2.02 -17.11 -4.10
N ILE A 67 -1.32 -18.01 -3.40
CA ILE A 67 -0.89 -19.31 -3.94
C ILE A 67 -2.11 -20.16 -4.29
N ASP A 68 -3.13 -20.20 -3.44
CA ASP A 68 -4.37 -20.94 -3.70
C ASP A 68 -5.13 -20.37 -4.90
N MET A 69 -5.15 -19.05 -5.07
CA MET A 69 -5.67 -18.41 -6.29
C MET A 69 -4.87 -18.78 -7.54
N THR A 70 -3.56 -18.98 -7.41
CA THR A 70 -2.71 -19.48 -8.51
C THR A 70 -3.10 -20.90 -8.88
N ARG A 71 -3.24 -21.78 -7.88
CA ARG A 71 -3.61 -23.19 -8.06
C ARG A 71 -4.98 -23.36 -8.69
N ASN A 72 -5.92 -22.49 -8.34
CA ASN A 72 -7.30 -22.52 -8.83
C ASN A 72 -7.50 -21.69 -10.13
N GLY A 73 -6.43 -21.10 -10.67
CA GLY A 73 -6.47 -20.36 -11.95
C GLY A 73 -7.14 -18.99 -11.90
N THR A 74 -7.43 -18.45 -10.71
CA THR A 74 -8.14 -17.16 -10.55
C THR A 74 -7.22 -15.97 -10.30
N LEU A 75 -5.92 -16.20 -10.06
CA LEU A 75 -4.96 -15.13 -9.74
C LEU A 75 -4.86 -14.08 -10.85
N TYR A 76 -4.90 -14.49 -12.12
CA TYR A 76 -4.73 -13.56 -13.25
C TYR A 76 -5.87 -12.53 -13.31
N ASP A 77 -7.12 -12.99 -13.32
CA ASP A 77 -8.29 -12.11 -13.35
C ASP A 77 -8.36 -11.24 -12.11
N TRP A 78 -8.00 -11.78 -10.95
CA TRP A 78 -7.91 -11.01 -9.72
C TRP A 78 -6.82 -9.94 -9.80
N LYS A 79 -5.64 -10.22 -10.37
CA LYS A 79 -4.55 -9.24 -10.49
C LYS A 79 -4.98 -8.03 -11.33
N GLU A 80 -5.72 -8.24 -12.41
CA GLU A 80 -6.26 -7.14 -13.22
C GLU A 80 -7.22 -6.25 -12.41
N GLN A 81 -8.13 -6.86 -11.65
CA GLN A 81 -9.07 -6.11 -10.79
C GLN A 81 -8.37 -5.44 -9.61
N GLU A 82 -7.42 -6.12 -8.98
CA GLU A 82 -6.69 -5.62 -7.82
C GLU A 82 -5.81 -4.45 -8.19
N ARG A 83 -5.11 -4.51 -9.33
CA ARG A 83 -4.30 -3.40 -9.82
C ARG A 83 -5.16 -2.15 -10.04
N LYS A 84 -6.30 -2.31 -10.71
CA LYS A 84 -7.29 -1.25 -10.93
C LYS A 84 -7.78 -0.67 -9.60
N ALA A 85 -8.15 -1.52 -8.65
CA ALA A 85 -8.64 -1.13 -7.33
C ALA A 85 -7.57 -0.38 -6.51
N ALA A 86 -6.33 -0.89 -6.47
CA ALA A 86 -5.23 -0.30 -5.71
C ALA A 86 -4.85 1.10 -6.21
N ILE A 87 -4.73 1.28 -7.53
CA ILE A 87 -4.42 2.58 -8.12
C ILE A 87 -5.56 3.56 -7.88
N SER A 88 -6.80 3.14 -8.18
CA SER A 88 -7.99 4.00 -8.04
C SER A 88 -8.23 4.43 -6.59
N ALA A 89 -8.10 3.51 -5.63
CA ALA A 89 -8.25 3.81 -4.21
C ALA A 89 -7.22 4.83 -3.70
N ARG A 90 -5.97 4.76 -4.16
CA ARG A 90 -4.93 5.73 -3.76
C ARG A 90 -5.18 7.12 -4.33
N ILE A 91 -5.59 7.22 -5.59
CA ILE A 91 -5.96 8.50 -6.19
C ILE A 91 -7.18 9.10 -5.46
N ASN A 92 -8.23 8.30 -5.23
CA ASN A 92 -9.41 8.72 -4.47
C ASN A 92 -9.05 9.16 -3.04
N THR A 93 -8.10 8.49 -2.39
CA THR A 93 -7.60 8.89 -1.06
C THR A 93 -6.93 10.26 -1.11
N GLY A 94 -6.11 10.55 -2.12
CA GLY A 94 -5.48 11.86 -2.28
C GLY A 94 -6.49 12.99 -2.50
N ILE A 95 -7.49 12.74 -3.36
CA ILE A 95 -8.61 13.68 -3.59
C ILE A 95 -9.38 13.94 -2.28
N ALA A 96 -9.68 12.89 -1.52
CA ALA A 96 -10.38 13.01 -0.24
C ALA A 96 -9.56 13.80 0.80
N ARG A 97 -8.24 13.61 0.86
CA ARG A 97 -7.34 14.35 1.76
C ARG A 97 -7.29 15.84 1.45
N ALA A 98 -7.39 16.22 0.18
CA ALA A 98 -7.51 17.62 -0.24
C ALA A 98 -8.87 18.27 0.10
N GLY A 99 -9.80 17.53 0.73
CA GLY A 99 -11.08 18.06 1.18
C GLY A 99 -12.12 18.27 0.06
N ALA A 100 -11.94 17.63 -1.10
CA ALA A 100 -12.83 17.78 -2.25
C ALA A 100 -13.53 16.47 -2.66
N PRO A 101 -14.40 15.89 -1.80
CA PRO A 101 -15.11 14.66 -2.13
C PRO A 101 -16.17 14.84 -3.22
N TYR A 102 -16.65 16.07 -3.43
CA TYR A 102 -17.65 16.42 -4.44
C TYR A 102 -17.01 17.31 -5.50
N MET A 103 -16.81 16.76 -6.69
CA MET A 103 -16.21 17.44 -7.82
C MET A 103 -16.88 16.94 -9.10
N ASP A 104 -16.99 17.79 -10.10
CA ASP A 104 -17.49 17.38 -11.40
C ASP A 104 -16.53 16.37 -12.06
N LYS A 105 -17.10 15.56 -12.96
CA LYS A 105 -16.35 14.49 -13.62
C LYS A 105 -15.16 15.01 -14.43
N ALA A 106 -15.26 16.17 -15.08
CA ALA A 106 -14.19 16.68 -15.94
C ALA A 106 -12.97 17.13 -15.14
N THR A 107 -13.19 17.82 -14.01
CA THR A 107 -12.10 18.17 -13.09
C THR A 107 -11.46 16.92 -12.50
N LYS A 108 -12.26 15.91 -12.12
CA LYS A 108 -11.75 14.63 -11.60
C LYS A 108 -10.92 13.86 -12.63
N ASP A 109 -11.41 13.75 -13.86
CA ASP A 109 -10.68 13.10 -14.97
C ASP A 109 -9.34 13.82 -15.25
N THR A 110 -9.31 15.15 -15.10
CA THR A 110 -8.08 15.96 -15.22
C THR A 110 -7.09 15.64 -14.12
N ILE A 111 -7.52 15.58 -12.86
CA ILE A 111 -6.67 15.20 -11.71
C ILE A 111 -6.09 13.81 -11.94
N VAL A 112 -6.95 12.83 -12.23
CA VAL A 112 -6.56 11.44 -12.49
C VAL A 112 -5.50 11.37 -13.60
N SER A 113 -5.75 12.04 -14.73
CA SER A 113 -4.81 12.06 -15.85
C SER A 113 -3.46 12.67 -15.45
N LYS A 114 -3.46 13.79 -14.73
CA LYS A 114 -2.22 14.45 -14.29
C LYS A 114 -1.47 13.60 -13.27
N THR A 115 -2.16 13.03 -12.29
CA THR A 115 -1.58 12.12 -11.31
C THR A 115 -0.92 10.92 -11.97
N ILE A 116 -1.60 10.24 -12.90
CA ILE A 116 -1.04 9.09 -13.61
C ILE A 116 0.18 9.52 -14.45
N SER A 117 0.09 10.65 -15.15
CA SER A 117 1.19 11.17 -15.98
C SER A 117 2.45 11.55 -15.22
N ALA A 118 2.33 11.85 -13.92
CA ALA A 118 3.46 12.12 -13.03
C ALA A 118 4.13 10.83 -12.50
N THR A 119 3.65 9.65 -12.90
CA THR A 119 4.20 8.35 -12.51
C THR A 119 4.69 7.55 -13.73
N ASN A 120 5.33 6.42 -13.48
CA ASN A 120 5.72 5.47 -14.53
C ASN A 120 4.64 4.40 -14.83
N LEU A 121 3.43 4.55 -14.29
CA LEU A 121 2.36 3.59 -14.47
C LEU A 121 1.82 3.63 -15.90
N LYS A 122 1.63 2.46 -16.50
CA LYS A 122 1.15 2.30 -17.88
C LYS A 122 -0.21 1.61 -17.91
N ASN A 123 -1.03 1.91 -18.92
CA ASN A 123 -2.33 1.26 -19.11
C ASN A 123 -3.19 1.27 -17.82
N VAL A 124 -3.26 2.42 -17.16
CA VAL A 124 -4.04 2.57 -15.94
C VAL A 124 -5.50 2.71 -16.31
N ILE A 125 -6.33 1.88 -15.70
CA ILE A 125 -7.79 2.04 -15.73
C ILE A 125 -8.17 2.60 -14.37
N PHE A 126 -8.82 3.76 -14.38
CA PHE A 126 -9.33 4.39 -13.17
C PHE A 126 -10.83 4.11 -13.02
N ASP A 127 -11.27 3.89 -11.79
CA ASP A 127 -12.67 3.74 -11.44
C ASP A 127 -12.93 4.33 -10.06
N GLU A 128 -13.77 5.36 -10.07
CA GLU A 128 -14.05 6.16 -8.89
C GLU A 128 -14.73 5.41 -7.75
N THR A 129 -15.32 4.25 -8.02
CA THR A 129 -16.05 3.47 -7.01
C THR A 129 -15.12 2.70 -6.08
N TYR A 130 -13.84 2.51 -6.44
CA TYR A 130 -12.88 1.84 -5.58
C TYR A 130 -12.33 2.78 -4.51
N ILE A 131 -12.68 2.49 -3.26
CA ILE A 131 -12.16 3.17 -2.07
C ILE A 131 -11.06 2.37 -1.35
N GLN A 132 -10.93 1.07 -1.64
CA GLN A 132 -9.97 0.17 -1.03
C GLN A 132 -9.64 -0.99 -1.98
N SER A 133 -8.42 -1.53 -1.87
CA SER A 133 -7.97 -2.73 -2.59
C SER A 133 -8.09 -3.98 -1.70
N SER A 134 -8.16 -5.16 -2.30
CA SER A 134 -8.25 -6.41 -1.53
C SER A 134 -6.94 -6.77 -0.84
N ILE A 135 -5.77 -6.39 -1.38
CA ILE A 135 -4.47 -6.51 -0.70
C ILE A 135 -4.48 -5.68 0.59
N THR A 136 -4.99 -4.45 0.57
CA THR A 136 -5.12 -3.62 1.77
C THR A 136 -5.98 -4.30 2.82
N GLN A 137 -7.09 -4.93 2.41
CA GLN A 137 -7.94 -5.69 3.32
C GLN A 137 -7.24 -6.93 3.90
N MET A 138 -6.51 -7.69 3.07
CA MET A 138 -5.73 -8.84 3.51
C MET A 138 -4.64 -8.44 4.51
N ALA A 139 -3.93 -7.35 4.23
CA ALA A 139 -2.92 -6.79 5.12
C ALA A 139 -3.53 -6.38 6.47
N TYR A 140 -4.63 -5.63 6.43
CA TYR A 140 -5.33 -5.21 7.64
C TYR A 140 -5.75 -6.42 8.48
N SER A 141 -6.42 -7.39 7.87
CA SER A 141 -6.89 -8.59 8.57
C SER A 141 -5.73 -9.42 9.15
N CYS A 142 -4.60 -9.52 8.46
CA CYS A 142 -3.42 -10.22 8.95
C CYS A 142 -2.80 -9.52 10.19
N LEU A 143 -2.65 -8.19 10.12
CA LEU A 143 -2.12 -7.40 11.23
C LEU A 143 -3.06 -7.39 12.43
N PHE A 144 -4.36 -7.23 12.19
CA PHE A 144 -5.38 -7.17 13.24
C PHE A 144 -5.51 -8.48 14.04
N LYS A 145 -5.18 -9.63 13.44
CA LYS A 145 -5.16 -10.92 14.15
C LYS A 145 -3.93 -11.10 15.04
N ASN A 146 -2.90 -10.27 14.90
CA ASN A 146 -1.67 -10.43 15.66
C ASN A 146 -1.85 -9.94 17.10
N ALA A 147 -1.90 -10.87 18.05
CA ALA A 147 -2.14 -10.55 19.46
C ALA A 147 -1.08 -9.63 20.07
N ILE A 148 0.20 -9.76 19.66
CA ILE A 148 1.28 -8.90 20.16
C ILE A 148 1.02 -7.46 19.72
N LEU A 149 0.82 -7.25 18.42
CA LEU A 149 0.47 -5.95 17.85
C LEU A 149 -0.78 -5.38 18.52
N MET A 150 -1.87 -6.16 18.58
CA MET A 150 -3.13 -5.68 19.15
C MET A 150 -3.05 -5.37 20.64
N ASN A 151 -2.25 -6.10 21.42
CA ASN A 151 -2.03 -5.79 22.83
C ASN A 151 -1.28 -4.47 22.99
N MET A 152 -0.25 -4.22 22.18
CA MET A 152 0.43 -2.91 22.18
C MET A 152 -0.50 -1.79 21.70
N LEU A 153 -1.37 -2.10 20.75
CA LEU A 153 -2.40 -1.19 20.25
C LEU A 153 -3.64 -1.09 21.18
N ALA A 154 -3.71 -1.79 22.31
CA ALA A 154 -4.83 -1.67 23.25
C ALA A 154 -4.62 -0.54 24.28
N GLU A 155 -3.38 -0.07 24.46
CA GLU A 155 -3.04 0.82 25.57
C GLU A 155 -3.41 2.31 25.34
N GLN A 156 -3.75 2.75 24.11
CA GLN A 156 -4.15 4.14 23.78
C GLN A 156 -5.15 4.26 22.59
N SER A 157 -6.40 4.66 22.83
CA SER A 157 -7.55 4.30 21.97
C SER A 157 -7.70 4.94 20.57
N CYS A 158 -7.15 6.14 20.28
CA CYS A 158 -7.22 6.74 18.92
C CYS A 158 -5.88 6.72 18.16
N HIS A 159 -4.77 6.79 18.89
CA HIS A 159 -3.41 6.71 18.36
C HIS A 159 -3.13 5.33 17.73
N ASN A 160 -3.77 4.29 18.25
CA ASN A 160 -3.47 2.92 17.85
C ASN A 160 -4.11 2.50 16.51
N LEU A 161 -5.20 3.16 16.10
CA LEU A 161 -5.79 2.92 14.77
C LEU A 161 -4.96 3.54 13.64
N LEU A 162 -4.34 4.71 13.88
CA LEU A 162 -3.44 5.35 12.92
C LEU A 162 -2.19 4.50 12.67
N CYS A 163 -1.59 3.97 13.73
CA CYS A 163 -0.47 3.05 13.62
C CYS A 163 -0.83 1.80 12.80
N LEU A 164 -1.97 1.17 13.09
CA LEU A 164 -2.45 0.01 12.32
C LEU A 164 -2.67 0.35 10.83
N ASN A 165 -3.22 1.53 10.53
CA ASN A 165 -3.47 1.96 9.16
C ASN A 165 -2.16 2.21 8.39
N GLU A 166 -1.17 2.85 9.00
CA GLU A 166 0.14 3.05 8.36
C GLU A 166 0.89 1.73 8.15
N LEU A 167 0.84 0.81 9.11
CA LEU A 167 1.40 -0.54 8.97
C LEU A 167 0.69 -1.31 7.85
N THR A 168 -0.64 -1.20 7.77
CA THR A 168 -1.45 -1.81 6.72
C THR A 168 -1.07 -1.25 5.35
N GLU A 169 -0.96 0.08 5.22
CA GLU A 169 -0.57 0.73 3.97
C GLU A 169 0.83 0.28 3.54
N TYR A 170 1.79 0.25 4.48
CA TYR A 170 3.13 -0.21 4.21
C TYR A 170 3.16 -1.65 3.69
N VAL A 171 2.52 -2.59 4.40
CA VAL A 171 2.47 -4.00 3.99
C VAL A 171 1.78 -4.15 2.63
N ALA A 172 0.65 -3.48 2.44
CA ALA A 172 -0.09 -3.52 1.18
C ALA A 172 0.76 -3.00 0.02
N GLN A 173 1.55 -1.95 0.24
CA GLN A 173 2.47 -1.42 -0.76
C GLN A 173 3.58 -2.42 -1.11
N GLN A 174 4.19 -3.08 -0.11
CA GLN A 174 5.23 -4.08 -0.37
C GLN A 174 4.69 -5.28 -1.16
N ILE A 175 3.47 -5.73 -0.85
CA ILE A 175 2.79 -6.81 -1.58
C ILE A 175 2.43 -6.35 -3.01
N HIS A 176 1.90 -5.14 -3.18
CA HIS A 176 1.63 -4.59 -4.52
C HIS A 176 2.92 -4.52 -5.35
N ASN A 177 3.98 -3.97 -4.78
CA ASN A 177 5.28 -3.83 -5.44
C ASN A 177 5.81 -5.19 -5.93
N CYS A 178 5.71 -6.25 -5.11
CA CYS A 178 6.21 -7.56 -5.50
C CYS A 178 5.36 -8.24 -6.59
N LEU A 179 4.04 -8.03 -6.58
CA LEU A 179 3.12 -8.67 -7.51
C LEU A 179 3.05 -7.99 -8.89
N PHE A 180 3.25 -6.67 -8.92
CA PHE A 180 3.07 -5.83 -10.12
C PHE A 180 4.34 -5.13 -10.59
N SER A 181 5.41 -5.11 -9.79
CA SER A 181 6.62 -4.32 -10.08
C SER A 181 6.34 -2.82 -10.26
N GLU A 182 5.34 -2.31 -9.54
CA GLU A 182 4.87 -0.92 -9.61
C GLU A 182 4.97 -0.27 -8.25
N ASN A 183 5.53 0.95 -8.20
CA ASN A 183 5.56 1.74 -6.98
C ASN A 183 4.38 2.71 -6.94
N LEU A 184 3.52 2.56 -5.93
CA LEU A 184 2.36 3.43 -5.73
C LEU A 184 2.56 4.43 -4.57
N SER A 185 3.73 4.47 -3.93
CA SER A 185 3.93 5.20 -2.67
C SER A 185 3.58 6.69 -2.77
N SER A 186 3.90 7.34 -3.90
CA SER A 186 3.66 8.76 -4.14
C SER A 186 2.26 9.11 -4.67
N LEU A 187 1.44 8.13 -5.08
CA LEU A 187 0.16 8.40 -5.76
C LEU A 187 -0.79 9.28 -4.95
N VAL A 188 -0.89 9.01 -3.64
CA VAL A 188 -1.79 9.76 -2.74
C VAL A 188 -1.39 11.23 -2.67
N GLU A 189 -0.09 11.49 -2.48
CA GLU A 189 0.45 12.85 -2.36
C GLU A 189 0.34 13.63 -3.67
N ILE A 190 0.65 12.98 -4.80
CA ILE A 190 0.49 13.60 -6.12
C ILE A 190 -0.99 13.94 -6.38
N ALA A 191 -1.91 13.02 -6.10
CA ALA A 191 -3.33 13.26 -6.28
C ALA A 191 -3.84 14.40 -5.38
N GLU A 192 -3.38 14.46 -4.14
CA GLU A 192 -3.72 15.55 -3.21
C GLU A 192 -3.22 16.91 -3.72
N ILE A 193 -1.98 17.00 -4.19
CA ILE A 193 -1.39 18.23 -4.75
C ILE A 193 -2.14 18.66 -6.02
N GLU A 194 -2.40 17.73 -6.95
CA GLU A 194 -3.14 18.04 -8.18
C GLU A 194 -4.58 18.46 -7.89
N THR A 195 -5.20 17.89 -6.86
CA THR A 195 -6.54 18.29 -6.41
C THR A 195 -6.55 19.73 -5.92
N HIS A 196 -5.64 20.10 -5.01
CA HIS A 196 -5.51 21.49 -4.56
C HIS A 196 -5.25 22.45 -5.72
N HIS A 197 -4.39 22.06 -6.67
CA HIS A 197 -4.07 22.87 -7.84
C HIS A 197 -5.29 23.11 -8.74
N GLN A 198 -6.10 22.07 -9.03
CA GLN A 198 -7.31 22.24 -9.84
C GLN A 198 -8.37 23.09 -9.15
N LEU A 199 -8.57 22.93 -7.83
CA LEU A 199 -9.51 23.77 -7.08
C LEU A 199 -9.13 25.25 -7.13
N LEU A 200 -7.83 25.56 -7.00
CA LEU A 200 -7.34 26.94 -7.10
C LEU A 200 -7.54 27.57 -8.49
N LEU A 201 -7.48 26.77 -9.55
CA LEU A 201 -7.72 27.27 -10.92
C LEU A 201 -9.21 27.59 -11.11
N ASN A 202 -10.09 26.67 -10.70
CA ASN A 202 -11.54 26.86 -10.84
C ASN A 202 -12.03 28.10 -10.06
N HIS A 203 -11.47 28.37 -8.87
CA HIS A 203 -11.79 29.58 -8.11
C HIS A 203 -11.32 30.90 -8.78
N LYS A 204 -10.32 30.86 -9.66
CA LYS A 204 -9.90 32.06 -10.41
C LYS A 204 -10.82 32.36 -11.59
N ASP A 205 -11.44 31.33 -12.16
CA ASP A 205 -12.34 31.46 -13.31
C ASP A 205 -13.74 31.95 -12.89
N ASP A 206 -14.17 31.71 -11.64
CA ASP A 206 -15.44 32.21 -11.08
C ASP A 206 -15.44 33.73 -10.74
N HIS A 207 -14.30 34.41 -10.88
CA HIS A 207 -14.13 35.84 -10.58
C HIS A 207 -14.08 36.75 -11.82
N TYR A 208 -14.45 36.24 -13.00
CA TYR A 208 -14.55 37.01 -14.25
C TYR A 208 -15.99 37.12 -14.78
#